data_AF-A0A6A3CHY8-F1
#
_entry.id   AF-A0A6A3CHY8-F1
#
_cell.length_a   1.000
_cell.length_b   1.000
_cell.length_c   1.000
_cell.angle_alpha   90.00
_cell.angle_beta   90.00
_cell.angle_gamma   90.00
#
_symmetry.space_group_name_H-M   'P 1'
#
loop_
_entity.id
_entity.type
_entity.pdbx_description
1 polymer ?
#
loop_
_entity_poly.entity_id
_entity_poly.type
_entity_poly.pdbx_seq_one_letter_code
_entity_poly.pdbx_strand_id
1 'polypeptide(L)'
;MDLPDLINNFKKQGLNKRDLVALSGGHTIGFSQCFIFRNKIYNATNIDPAFAKDRRATCPRTGGNTNQAPFDSTPAHFDTTYFKNLVKLRGLLTSDQALFNGGSTDKLVKSYSLNPNAFWVNFGKSLIRMGNIKP
;
A
#
# COMPACT_ATOMS: atom_id res chain seq x y z
N MET A 1 -2.48 -11.46 -0.04
CA MET A 1 -1.17 -11.67 0.61
C MET A 1 -1.21 -10.92 1.92
N ASP A 2 -0.85 -11.59 3.01
CA ASP A 2 -0.81 -11.00 4.34
C ASP A 2 0.60 -10.44 4.67
N LEU A 3 0.76 -9.90 5.87
CA LEU A 3 2.03 -9.27 6.28
C LEU A 3 3.20 -10.26 6.36
N PRO A 4 3.07 -11.47 6.98
CA PRO A 4 4.12 -12.48 6.96
C PRO A 4 4.59 -12.84 5.55
N ASP A 5 3.68 -13.05 4.60
CA ASP A 5 4.01 -13.37 3.21
C ASP A 5 4.78 -12.23 2.53
N LEU A 6 4.32 -10.98 2.72
CA LEU A 6 5.02 -9.81 2.19
C LEU A 6 6.45 -9.70 2.74
N ILE A 7 6.62 -9.90 4.06
CA ILE A 7 7.93 -9.88 4.70
C ILE A 7 8.83 -10.98 4.14
N ASN A 8 8.29 -12.19 3.99
CA ASN A 8 9.05 -13.33 3.45
C ASN A 8 9.46 -13.10 2.00
N ASN A 9 8.58 -12.52 1.18
CA ASN A 9 8.90 -12.21 -0.21
C ASN A 9 9.99 -11.16 -0.34
N PHE A 10 9.96 -10.09 0.45
CA PHE A 10 11.04 -9.10 0.48
C PHE A 10 12.34 -9.70 1.02
N LYS A 11 12.26 -10.52 2.08
CA LYS A 11 13.43 -11.19 2.66
C LYS A 11 14.12 -12.11 1.66
N LYS A 12 13.38 -12.83 0.81
CA LYS A 12 13.93 -13.66 -0.28
C LYS A 12 14.75 -12.85 -1.29
N GLN A 13 14.48 -11.55 -1.41
CA GLN A 13 15.23 -10.61 -2.25
C GLN A 13 16.33 -9.86 -1.47
N GLY A 14 16.61 -10.22 -0.22
CA GLY A 14 17.58 -9.52 0.63
C GLY A 14 17.08 -8.20 1.22
N LEU A 15 15.78 -7.92 1.13
CA LEU A 15 15.14 -6.70 1.63
C LEU A 15 14.48 -6.94 2.99
N ASN A 16 14.64 -6.01 3.93
CA ASN A 16 14.07 -6.15 5.28
C ASN A 16 12.68 -5.50 5.40
N LYS A 17 12.09 -5.58 6.60
CA LYS A 17 10.76 -5.01 6.90
C LYS A 17 10.66 -3.50 6.63
N ARG A 18 11.73 -2.73 6.86
CA ARG A 18 11.74 -1.29 6.57
C ARG A 18 11.73 -1.05 5.06
N ASP A 19 12.44 -1.88 4.29
CA ASP A 19 12.43 -1.82 2.83
C ASP A 19 11.04 -2.16 2.27
N LEU A 20 10.37 -3.19 2.82
CA LEU A 20 8.97 -3.50 2.49
C LEU A 20 8.05 -2.28 2.67
N VAL A 21 8.05 -1.68 3.85
CA VAL A 21 7.15 -0.55 4.14
C VAL A 21 7.50 0.68 3.31
N ALA A 22 8.80 0.98 3.14
CA ALA A 22 9.24 2.11 2.34
C ALA A 22 8.85 1.93 0.88
N LEU A 23 9.22 0.81 0.25
CA LEU A 23 8.97 0.55 -1.18
C LEU A 23 7.47 0.40 -1.48
N SER A 24 6.66 -0.10 -0.55
CA SER A 24 5.20 -0.07 -0.70
C SER A 24 4.64 1.35 -0.78
N GLY A 25 5.36 2.35 -0.26
CA GLY A 25 5.07 3.77 -0.44
C GLY A 25 5.12 4.24 -1.91
N GLY A 26 5.66 3.43 -2.83
CA GLY A 26 5.54 3.67 -4.27
C GLY A 26 4.08 3.73 -4.74
N HIS A 27 3.15 3.10 -4.02
CA HIS A 27 1.71 3.25 -4.23
C HIS A 27 1.15 4.62 -3.79
N THR A 28 1.97 5.63 -3.53
CA THR A 28 1.48 7.02 -3.45
C THR A 28 1.18 7.62 -4.83
N ILE A 29 1.59 6.96 -5.91
CA ILE A 29 1.27 7.35 -7.29
C ILE A 29 0.62 6.19 -8.05
N GLY A 30 -0.07 6.53 -9.13
CA GLY A 30 -0.63 5.58 -10.08
C GLY A 30 -1.95 4.96 -9.66
N PHE A 31 -2.29 3.86 -10.31
CA PHE A 31 -3.62 3.25 -10.29
C PHE A 31 -3.53 1.72 -10.20
N SER A 32 -4.57 1.11 -9.62
CA SER A 32 -4.79 -0.33 -9.69
C SER A 32 -6.08 -0.64 -10.44
N GLN A 33 -6.14 -1.80 -11.09
CA GLN A 33 -7.35 -2.28 -11.74
C GLN A 33 -8.28 -2.97 -10.74
N CYS A 34 -9.59 -2.83 -10.98
CA CYS A 34 -10.67 -3.32 -10.13
C CYS A 34 -10.50 -4.79 -9.74
N PHE A 35 -10.08 -5.65 -10.66
CA PHE A 35 -9.92 -7.08 -10.36
C PHE A 35 -8.92 -7.36 -9.23
N ILE A 36 -7.94 -6.49 -9.00
CA ILE A 36 -6.93 -6.63 -7.94
C ILE A 36 -7.54 -6.34 -6.56
N PHE A 37 -8.34 -5.28 -6.43
CA PHE A 37 -8.87 -4.84 -5.13
C PHE A 37 -10.33 -5.22 -4.86
N ARG A 38 -11.04 -5.78 -5.85
CA ARG A 38 -12.47 -6.13 -5.74
C ARG A 38 -12.79 -6.96 -4.51
N ASN A 39 -12.02 -8.03 -4.25
CA ASN A 39 -12.29 -8.90 -3.11
C ASN A 39 -12.24 -8.12 -1.79
N LYS A 40 -11.26 -7.20 -1.65
CA LYS A 40 -11.11 -6.39 -0.44
C LYS A 40 -12.32 -5.49 -0.23
N ILE A 41 -12.70 -4.71 -1.24
CA ILE A 41 -13.77 -3.71 -1.08
C ILE A 41 -15.12 -4.35 -0.79
N TYR A 42 -15.33 -5.63 -1.10
CA TYR A 42 -16.59 -6.33 -0.82
C TYR A 42 -16.57 -7.21 0.43
N ASN A 43 -15.43 -7.80 0.80
CA ASN A 43 -15.38 -8.88 1.78
C ASN A 43 -14.44 -8.62 2.98
N ALA A 44 -13.59 -7.58 2.93
CA ALA A 44 -12.69 -7.28 4.04
C ALA A 44 -13.40 -6.50 5.16
N THR A 45 -12.97 -6.74 6.41
CA THR A 45 -13.45 -6.02 7.60
C THR A 45 -12.54 -4.87 8.01
N ASN A 46 -11.27 -4.89 7.58
CA ASN A 46 -10.27 -3.87 7.88
C ASN A 46 -10.23 -2.78 6.78
N ILE A 47 -11.38 -2.23 6.44
CA ILE A 47 -11.52 -1.16 5.44
C ILE A 47 -12.55 -0.14 5.92
N ASP A 48 -12.25 1.14 5.75
CA ASP A 48 -13.21 2.23 6.02
C ASP A 48 -14.49 2.02 5.17
N PRO A 49 -15.69 1.90 5.76
CA PRO A 49 -16.92 1.61 5.02
C PRO A 49 -17.26 2.66 3.97
N ALA A 50 -16.95 3.94 4.23
CA ALA A 50 -17.16 5.02 3.26
C ALA A 50 -16.23 4.87 2.05
N PHE A 51 -14.94 4.63 2.29
CA PHE A 51 -13.99 4.34 1.20
C PHE A 51 -14.37 3.10 0.40
N ALA A 52 -14.81 2.02 1.07
CA ALA A 52 -15.29 0.82 0.38
C ALA A 52 -16.50 1.13 -0.52
N LYS A 53 -17.47 1.92 -0.03
CA LYS A 53 -18.62 2.38 -0.82
C LYS A 53 -18.17 3.18 -2.05
N ASP A 54 -17.23 4.10 -1.88
CA ASP A 54 -16.71 4.92 -2.99
C ASP A 54 -16.02 4.07 -4.06
N ARG A 55 -15.26 3.04 -3.66
CA ARG A 55 -14.62 2.12 -4.63
C ARG A 55 -15.63 1.22 -5.33
N ARG A 56 -16.69 0.79 -4.65
CA ARG A 56 -17.77 -0.03 -5.25
C ARG A 56 -18.55 0.71 -6.34
N ALA A 57 -18.60 2.05 -6.29
CA ALA A 57 -19.26 2.86 -7.31
C ALA A 57 -18.64 2.67 -8.72
N THR A 58 -17.34 2.38 -8.79
CA THR A 58 -16.61 2.18 -10.06
C THR A 58 -16.06 0.76 -10.25
N CYS A 59 -16.17 -0.11 -9.23
CA CYS A 59 -15.72 -1.50 -9.28
C CYS A 59 -16.84 -2.45 -8.86
N PRO A 60 -17.69 -2.91 -9.80
CA PRO A 60 -18.81 -3.80 -9.51
C PRO A 60 -18.35 -5.20 -9.04
N ARG A 61 -19.27 -5.95 -8.39
CA ARG A 61 -19.00 -7.32 -7.94
C ARG A 61 -18.64 -8.27 -9.08
N THR A 62 -19.17 -8.04 -10.27
CA THR A 62 -18.91 -8.82 -11.48
C THR A 62 -18.70 -7.85 -12.65
N GLY A 63 -17.79 -8.20 -13.57
CA GLY A 63 -17.40 -7.32 -14.69
C GLY A 63 -16.54 -6.12 -14.27
N GLY A 64 -16.26 -5.22 -15.22
CA GLY A 64 -15.48 -4.00 -14.97
C GLY A 64 -14.04 -4.23 -14.50
N ASN A 65 -13.42 -5.38 -14.85
CA ASN A 65 -12.10 -5.77 -14.36
C ASN A 65 -11.03 -4.69 -14.57
N THR A 66 -11.08 -4.01 -15.71
CA THR A 66 -10.11 -2.99 -16.14
C THR A 66 -10.38 -1.60 -15.56
N ASN A 67 -11.52 -1.39 -14.88
CA ASN A 67 -11.82 -0.10 -14.25
C ASN A 67 -10.73 0.22 -13.23
N GLN A 68 -10.26 1.46 -13.24
CA GLN A 68 -9.14 1.88 -12.41
C GLN A 68 -9.60 2.66 -11.18
N ALA A 69 -8.86 2.52 -10.10
CA ALA A 69 -8.92 3.42 -8.96
C ALA A 69 -7.49 3.86 -8.60
N PRO A 70 -7.29 5.13 -8.21
CA PRO A 70 -5.99 5.59 -7.76
C PRO A 70 -5.64 4.94 -6.42
N PHE A 71 -4.34 4.71 -6.18
CA PHE A 71 -3.89 4.17 -4.89
C PHE A 71 -4.10 5.14 -3.73
N ASP A 72 -4.01 6.44 -3.98
CA ASP A 72 -4.37 7.50 -3.02
C ASP A 72 -5.08 8.70 -3.69
N SER A 73 -5.27 9.81 -2.96
CA SER A 73 -5.96 11.00 -3.47
C SER A 73 -5.07 11.96 -4.28
N THR A 74 -3.77 11.68 -4.39
CA THR A 74 -2.77 12.49 -5.07
C THR A 74 -2.00 11.66 -6.12
N PRO A 75 -2.69 10.98 -7.06
CA PRO A 75 -2.10 9.89 -7.88
C PRO A 75 -0.94 10.28 -8.81
N ALA A 76 -0.68 11.57 -8.98
CA ALA A 76 0.43 12.10 -9.78
C ALA A 76 1.50 12.81 -8.93
N HIS A 77 1.37 12.80 -7.60
CA HIS A 77 2.30 13.46 -6.69
C HIS A 77 2.92 12.45 -5.72
N PHE A 78 4.24 12.44 -5.64
CA PHE A 78 4.95 11.51 -4.78
C PHE A 78 5.07 12.05 -3.35
N ASP A 79 4.14 11.67 -2.46
CA ASP A 79 4.03 12.21 -1.11
C ASP A 79 3.81 11.10 -0.03
N THR A 80 3.23 11.44 1.13
CA THR A 80 2.93 10.49 2.22
C THR A 80 1.44 10.22 2.44
N THR A 81 0.59 10.65 1.52
CA THR A 81 -0.86 10.44 1.52
C THR A 81 -1.18 8.95 1.56
N TYR A 82 -0.41 8.12 0.86
CA TYR A 82 -0.44 6.66 0.99
C TYR A 82 -0.45 6.19 2.47
N PHE A 83 0.54 6.60 3.28
CA PHE A 83 0.63 6.18 4.68
C PHE A 83 -0.48 6.77 5.54
N LYS A 84 -0.89 8.03 5.27
CA LYS A 84 -2.04 8.65 5.95
C LYS A 84 -3.34 7.88 5.68
N ASN A 85 -3.49 7.32 4.47
CA ASN A 85 -4.63 6.48 4.12
C ASN A 85 -4.60 5.14 4.85
N LEU A 86 -3.44 4.48 4.97
CA LEU A 86 -3.34 3.22 5.71
C LEU A 86 -3.79 3.37 7.17
N VAL A 87 -3.38 4.46 7.84
CA VAL A 87 -3.78 4.77 9.22
C VAL A 87 -5.30 4.97 9.35
N LYS A 88 -5.96 5.40 8.27
CA LYS A 88 -7.42 5.58 8.19
C LYS A 88 -8.17 4.35 7.66
N LEU A 89 -7.50 3.20 7.52
CA LEU A 89 -8.06 1.99 6.89
C LEU A 89 -8.52 2.20 5.43
N ARG A 90 -7.83 3.08 4.70
CA ARG A 90 -8.10 3.46 3.31
C ARG A 90 -7.02 3.02 2.33
N GLY A 91 -6.22 2.00 2.65
CA GLY A 91 -5.36 1.36 1.65
C GLY A 91 -6.20 0.73 0.54
N LEU A 92 -5.76 0.77 -0.71
CA LEU A 92 -6.55 0.20 -1.82
C LEU A 92 -6.43 -1.32 -1.85
N LEU A 93 -5.22 -1.86 -1.79
CA LEU A 93 -4.98 -3.29 -1.88
C LEU A 93 -5.02 -3.96 -0.52
N THR A 94 -5.24 -5.28 -0.51
CA THR A 94 -5.11 -6.09 0.71
C THR A 94 -3.67 -6.01 1.25
N SER A 95 -2.68 -6.04 0.36
CA SER A 95 -1.25 -5.90 0.72
C SER A 95 -0.93 -4.55 1.34
N ASP A 96 -1.55 -3.47 0.87
CA ASP A 96 -1.33 -2.13 1.43
C ASP A 96 -1.79 -2.08 2.89
N GLN A 97 -3.01 -2.56 3.16
CA GLN A 97 -3.58 -2.51 4.50
C GLN A 97 -2.97 -3.55 5.44
N ALA A 98 -2.35 -4.62 4.93
CA ALA A 98 -1.58 -5.55 5.74
C ALA A 98 -0.40 -4.86 6.46
N LEU A 99 0.10 -3.74 5.96
CA LEU A 99 1.16 -2.96 6.61
C LEU A 99 0.69 -2.20 7.86
N PHE A 100 -0.63 -2.00 8.01
CA PHE A 100 -1.24 -1.29 9.14
C PHE A 100 -2.51 -2.00 9.61
N ASN A 101 -2.33 -3.02 10.46
CA ASN A 101 -3.41 -3.89 10.92
C ASN A 101 -3.11 -4.53 12.29
N GLY A 102 -2.49 -3.78 13.20
CA GLY A 102 -2.06 -4.28 14.52
C GLY A 102 -0.74 -5.08 14.46
N GLY A 103 0.05 -4.90 13.41
CA GLY A 103 1.23 -5.71 13.11
C GLY A 103 2.56 -5.05 13.43
N SER A 104 3.65 -5.76 13.13
CA SER A 104 5.02 -5.30 13.42
C SER A 104 5.48 -4.10 12.56
N THR A 105 4.70 -3.69 11.57
CA THR A 105 4.97 -2.56 10.67
C THR A 105 4.23 -1.27 11.06
N ASP A 106 3.23 -1.35 11.95
CA ASP A 106 2.33 -0.23 12.28
C ASP A 106 3.08 1.02 12.76
N LYS A 107 4.09 0.85 13.61
CA LYS A 107 4.89 1.97 14.14
C LYS A 107 5.63 2.72 13.04
N LEU A 108 6.11 1.99 12.02
CA LEU A 108 6.82 2.59 10.89
C LEU A 108 5.86 3.29 9.93
N VAL A 109 4.69 2.71 9.65
CA VAL A 109 3.63 3.35 8.87
C VAL A 109 3.19 4.67 9.53
N LYS A 110 2.93 4.67 10.85
CA LYS A 110 2.62 5.90 11.60
C LYS A 110 3.73 6.93 11.48
N SER A 111 4.99 6.51 11.60
CA SER A 111 6.14 7.41 11.43
C SER A 111 6.15 8.10 10.07
N TYR A 112 5.92 7.36 8.98
CA TYR A 112 5.88 7.94 7.63
C TYR A 112 4.65 8.82 7.39
N SER A 113 3.49 8.50 7.99
CA SER A 113 2.32 9.38 7.89
C SER A 113 2.50 10.75 8.55
N LEU A 114 3.39 10.84 9.55
CA LEU A 114 3.64 12.05 10.34
C LEU A 114 4.92 12.79 9.92
N ASN A 115 5.88 12.09 9.29
CA ASN A 115 7.19 12.64 8.93
C ASN A 115 7.56 12.27 7.48
N PRO A 116 7.24 13.16 6.51
CA PRO A 116 7.59 12.97 5.10
C PRO A 116 9.08 12.76 4.85
N ASN A 117 9.95 13.49 5.56
CA ASN A 117 11.39 13.36 5.39
C ASN A 117 11.89 11.96 5.76
N ALA A 118 11.37 11.36 6.84
CA ALA A 118 11.70 9.99 7.23
C ALA A 118 11.31 8.96 6.16
N PHE A 119 10.17 9.18 5.48
CA PHE A 119 9.76 8.37 4.34
C PHE A 119 10.74 8.52 3.17
N TRP A 120 10.98 9.73 2.68
CA TRP A 120 11.81 9.96 1.50
C TRP A 120 13.24 9.43 1.66
N VAL A 121 13.85 9.65 2.84
CA VAL A 121 15.20 9.11 3.15
C VAL A 121 15.22 7.59 3.08
N ASN A 122 14.23 6.91 3.64
CA ASN A 122 14.19 5.46 3.62
C ASN A 122 13.79 4.91 2.24
N PHE A 123 12.89 5.58 1.52
CA PHE A 123 12.51 5.22 0.15
C PHE A 123 13.72 5.22 -0.78
N GLY A 124 14.52 6.29 -0.77
CA GLY A 124 15.75 6.37 -1.56
C GLY A 124 16.75 5.27 -1.21
N LYS A 125 16.99 5.02 0.08
CA LYS A 125 17.87 3.93 0.54
C LYS A 125 17.37 2.55 0.10
N SER A 126 16.06 2.31 0.19
CA SER A 126 15.47 1.03 -0.20
C SER A 126 15.44 0.84 -1.72
N LEU A 127 15.25 1.89 -2.52
CA LEU A 127 15.38 1.84 -3.97
C LEU A 127 16.80 1.48 -4.40
N ILE A 128 17.83 2.09 -3.78
CA ILE A 128 19.24 1.74 -4.06
C ILE A 128 19.51 0.27 -3.76
N ARG A 129 19.04 -0.23 -2.60
CA ARG A 129 19.19 -1.66 -2.26
C ARG A 129 18.48 -2.56 -3.27
N MET A 130 17.27 -2.19 -3.70
CA MET A 130 16.51 -2.93 -4.69
C MET A 130 17.22 -2.95 -6.05
N GLY A 131 17.79 -1.82 -6.49
CA GLY A 131 18.56 -1.73 -7.73
C GLY A 131 19.86 -2.54 -7.74
N ASN A 132 20.38 -2.92 -6.57
CA ASN A 132 21.58 -3.73 -6.42
C ASN A 132 21.27 -5.24 -6.27
N ILE A 133 20.03 -5.68 -6.46
CA ILE A 133 19.68 -7.10 -6.41
C ILE A 133 20.16 -7.78 -7.69
N LYS A 134 21.20 -8.63 -7.58
CA LYS A 134 21.71 -9.50 -8.65
C LYS A 134 21.84 -8.77 -10.01
N PRO A 135 22.67 -7.71 -10.08
CA PRO A 135 22.90 -6.97 -11.31
C PRO A 135 23.60 -7.82 -12.39
#